data_AF-A0A539E5N4-F1
#
_entry.id   AF-A0A539E5N4-F1
#
_cell.length_a   1.000
_cell.length_b   1.000
_cell.length_c   1.000
_cell.angle_alpha   90.00
_cell.angle_beta   90.00
_cell.angle_gamma   90.00
#
_symmetry.space_group_name_H-M   'P 1'
#
loop_
_entity.id
_entity.type
_entity.pdbx_description
1 polymer ?
#
loop_
_entity_poly.entity_id
_entity_poly.type
_entity_poly.pdbx_seq_one_letter_code
_entity_poly.pdbx_strand_id
1 'polypeptide(L)'
;MSGLLMGVDLGASGVKVSIISPDGTTVGEGSASIVTHAPHFGWAEQDPAEWWAASCTAIRQALSGGDVAEDAIAAVGVSGGAHIGVLADVAGNPLRKAILWSDSRSADEAAELREKADARILELSLNRANPTWLLPQLLWLTRHDPDSVAATRKLFLSKDWLRFELTGEWHTDYSDAVGALLADSTTCGWSTELCDMVGWRTDTLPPIVGPTTVVGVVTSGAAARCGLRPGTPVVCGSNDTTVELFGAGATRPGDGAVKLATAGVTYQVTDGPLVRPPVSCYPHIIEGLYYTATDARPVLRRRWLRRHGCPRRLGAGWQ
;
A
#
# COMPACT_ATOMS: atom_id res chain seq x y z
N MET A 1 24.41 -5.68 -21.33
CA MET A 1 24.17 -4.73 -20.23
C MET A 1 23.26 -5.43 -19.23
N SER A 2 23.68 -5.53 -17.97
CA SER A 2 22.88 -6.11 -16.90
C SER A 2 21.64 -5.24 -16.68
N GLY A 3 20.44 -5.83 -16.86
CA GLY A 3 19.18 -5.10 -16.70
C GLY A 3 18.99 -4.64 -15.25
N LEU A 4 18.94 -3.33 -15.05
CA LEU A 4 18.68 -2.73 -13.73
C LEU A 4 17.19 -2.82 -13.41
N LEU A 5 16.85 -2.92 -12.13
CA LEU A 5 15.48 -3.00 -11.65
C LEU A 5 15.14 -1.74 -10.85
N MET A 6 13.96 -1.18 -11.07
CA MET A 6 13.49 0.00 -10.34
C MET A 6 12.33 -0.38 -9.41
N GLY A 7 12.44 -0.03 -8.14
CA GLY A 7 11.33 -0.08 -7.17
C GLY A 7 10.81 1.31 -6.87
N VAL A 8 9.48 1.49 -6.92
CA VAL A 8 8.78 2.73 -6.53
C VAL A 8 7.91 2.42 -5.31
N ASP A 9 8.18 3.06 -4.19
CA ASP A 9 7.47 2.86 -2.93
C ASP A 9 6.65 4.10 -2.54
N LEU A 10 5.32 3.97 -2.56
CA LEU A 10 4.38 4.99 -2.12
C LEU A 10 4.15 4.89 -0.61
N GLY A 11 4.99 5.59 0.15
CA GLY A 11 4.86 5.72 1.59
C GLY A 11 3.94 6.88 2.00
N ALA A 12 3.44 6.84 3.25
CA ALA A 12 2.52 7.85 3.76
C ALA A 12 3.11 9.29 3.84
N SER A 13 4.43 9.47 3.87
CA SER A 13 5.05 10.81 3.90
C SER A 13 5.69 11.22 2.57
N GLY A 14 5.67 10.36 1.57
CA GLY A 14 6.39 10.58 0.33
C GLY A 14 6.68 9.30 -0.44
N VAL A 15 7.09 9.48 -1.68
CA VAL A 15 7.53 8.42 -2.58
C VAL A 15 9.04 8.24 -2.46
N LYS A 16 9.49 6.99 -2.47
CA LYS A 16 10.90 6.62 -2.59
C LYS A 16 11.10 5.77 -3.82
N VAL A 17 12.23 5.95 -4.48
CA VAL A 17 12.63 5.16 -5.64
C VAL A 17 14.04 4.66 -5.43
N SER A 18 14.26 3.38 -5.71
CA SER A 18 15.58 2.75 -5.70
C SER A 18 15.78 2.00 -7.02
N ILE A 19 16.95 2.15 -7.61
CA ILE A 19 17.42 1.39 -8.77
C ILE A 19 18.48 0.43 -8.27
N ILE A 20 18.33 -0.86 -8.56
CA ILE A 20 19.27 -1.90 -8.15
C ILE A 20 19.78 -2.69 -9.34
N SER A 21 21.00 -3.19 -9.23
CA SER A 21 21.52 -4.24 -10.13
C SER A 21 21.04 -5.63 -9.70
N PRO A 22 21.16 -6.65 -10.58
CA PRO A 22 20.74 -8.02 -10.26
C PRO A 22 21.43 -8.67 -9.06
N ASP A 23 22.60 -8.16 -8.65
CA ASP A 23 23.31 -8.60 -7.45
C ASP A 23 22.85 -7.88 -6.16
N GLY A 24 21.85 -6.99 -6.26
CA GLY A 24 21.28 -6.26 -5.13
C GLY A 24 21.99 -4.94 -4.80
N THR A 25 23.00 -4.52 -5.57
CA THR A 25 23.67 -3.23 -5.34
C THR A 25 22.75 -2.07 -5.73
N THR A 26 22.56 -1.10 -4.83
CA THR A 26 21.84 0.14 -5.11
C THR A 26 22.67 1.05 -6.03
N VAL A 27 22.12 1.39 -7.19
CA VAL A 27 22.77 2.21 -8.23
C VAL A 27 22.26 3.65 -8.21
N GLY A 28 21.00 3.88 -7.86
CA GLY A 28 20.41 5.22 -7.82
C GLY A 28 19.23 5.29 -6.87
N GLU A 29 19.02 6.44 -6.24
CA GLU A 29 17.94 6.68 -5.30
C GLU A 29 17.30 8.06 -5.51
N GLY A 30 16.01 8.15 -5.26
CA GLY A 30 15.27 9.40 -5.34
C GLY A 30 14.10 9.42 -4.37
N SER A 31 13.67 10.61 -3.96
CA SER A 31 12.52 10.75 -3.08
C SER A 31 11.81 12.09 -3.21
N ALA A 32 10.50 12.08 -2.98
CA ALA A 32 9.69 13.29 -2.98
C ALA A 32 8.62 13.21 -1.90
N SER A 33 8.44 14.29 -1.15
CA SER A 33 7.45 14.35 -0.07
C SER A 33 6.03 14.48 -0.59
N ILE A 34 5.06 13.93 0.16
CA ILE A 34 3.62 14.09 -0.08
C ILE A 34 2.99 14.75 1.16
N VAL A 35 2.01 15.62 0.96
CA VAL A 35 1.28 16.26 2.06
C VAL A 35 0.09 15.41 2.46
N THR A 36 -0.02 15.12 3.77
CA THR A 36 -1.25 14.53 4.33
C THR A 36 -2.13 15.65 4.88
N HIS A 37 -3.39 15.68 4.46
CA HIS A 37 -4.40 16.60 4.94
C HIS A 37 -5.19 15.97 6.09
N ALA A 38 -5.41 16.74 7.15
CA ALA A 38 -6.23 16.35 8.30
C ALA A 38 -7.32 17.42 8.52
N PRO A 39 -8.39 17.44 7.70
CA PRO A 39 -9.42 18.49 7.76
C PRO A 39 -10.22 18.44 9.07
N HIS A 40 -10.35 17.25 9.65
CA HIS A 40 -11.01 17.01 10.94
C HIS A 40 -10.17 16.10 11.82
N PHE A 41 -10.48 16.07 13.12
CA PHE A 41 -9.82 15.14 14.05
C PHE A 41 -10.06 13.68 13.62
N GLY A 42 -9.00 12.89 13.61
CA GLY A 42 -9.04 11.49 13.17
C GLY A 42 -9.08 11.30 11.65
N TRP A 43 -9.10 12.38 10.86
CA TRP A 43 -9.10 12.29 9.40
C TRP A 43 -7.67 12.40 8.85
N ALA A 44 -7.36 11.62 7.83
CA ALA A 44 -6.10 11.64 7.10
C ALA A 44 -6.36 11.34 5.62
N GLU A 45 -6.09 12.31 4.76
CA GLU A 45 -6.34 12.23 3.32
C GLU A 45 -5.14 12.68 2.50
N GLN A 46 -4.95 12.09 1.32
CA GLN A 46 -3.97 12.55 0.34
C GLN A 46 -4.58 12.66 -1.05
N ASP A 47 -4.06 13.59 -1.84
CA ASP A 47 -4.43 13.72 -3.24
C ASP A 47 -3.60 12.75 -4.10
N PRO A 48 -4.21 11.78 -4.81
CA PRO A 48 -3.47 10.88 -5.69
C PRO A 48 -2.67 11.61 -6.77
N ALA A 49 -3.11 12.79 -7.23
CA ALA A 49 -2.35 13.58 -8.20
C ALA A 49 -0.98 14.02 -7.63
N GLU A 50 -0.88 14.27 -6.33
CA GLU A 50 0.39 14.55 -5.65
C GLU A 50 1.29 13.30 -5.61
N TRP A 51 0.72 12.10 -5.45
CA TRP A 51 1.48 10.85 -5.51
C TRP A 51 2.16 10.67 -6.85
N TRP A 52 1.44 10.93 -7.94
CA TRP A 52 1.98 10.80 -9.28
C TRP A 52 3.08 11.83 -9.57
N ALA A 53 2.85 13.09 -9.20
CA ALA A 53 3.85 14.14 -9.34
C ALA A 53 5.13 13.85 -8.52
N ALA A 54 4.96 13.35 -7.29
CA ALA A 54 6.06 12.95 -6.41
C ALA A 54 6.82 11.75 -7.00
N SER A 55 6.12 10.74 -7.51
CA SER A 55 6.73 9.57 -8.16
C SER A 55 7.57 9.96 -9.37
N CYS A 56 7.02 10.72 -10.30
CA CYS A 56 7.81 11.18 -11.45
C CYS A 56 9.02 12.03 -11.02
N THR A 57 8.94 12.78 -9.91
CA THR A 57 10.09 13.54 -9.38
C THR A 57 11.15 12.61 -8.81
N ALA A 58 10.75 11.64 -7.97
CA ALA A 58 11.66 10.66 -7.37
C ALA A 58 12.31 9.76 -8.43
N ILE A 59 11.59 9.35 -9.47
CA ILE A 59 12.13 8.56 -10.59
C ILE A 59 13.24 9.33 -11.30
N ARG A 60 12.99 10.61 -11.69
CA ARG A 60 14.03 11.44 -12.33
C ARG A 60 15.25 11.64 -11.44
N GLN A 61 15.03 11.84 -10.14
CA GLN A 61 16.13 11.94 -9.18
C GLN A 61 16.97 10.65 -9.13
N ALA A 62 16.33 9.47 -9.06
CA ALA A 62 17.04 8.20 -9.01
C ALA A 62 17.88 7.94 -10.27
N LEU A 63 17.32 8.24 -11.46
CA LEU A 63 18.03 8.11 -12.73
C LEU A 63 19.24 9.06 -12.80
N SER A 64 19.02 10.35 -12.52
CA SER A 64 20.09 11.36 -12.58
C SER A 64 21.16 11.17 -11.51
N GLY A 65 20.78 10.77 -10.29
CA GLY A 65 21.70 10.55 -9.18
C GLY A 65 22.58 9.33 -9.34
N GLY A 66 22.10 8.31 -10.07
CA GLY A 66 22.87 7.11 -10.40
C GLY A 66 23.55 7.14 -11.77
N ASP A 67 23.43 8.24 -12.53
CA ASP A 67 23.86 8.33 -13.94
C ASP A 67 23.34 7.15 -14.79
N VAL A 68 22.08 6.77 -14.54
CA VAL A 68 21.43 5.61 -15.17
C VAL A 68 20.66 6.06 -16.40
N ALA A 69 21.03 5.50 -17.56
CA ALA A 69 20.26 5.66 -18.78
C ALA A 69 18.88 4.98 -18.67
N GLU A 70 17.84 5.61 -19.21
CA GLU A 70 16.46 5.11 -19.13
C GLU A 70 16.28 3.72 -19.76
N ASP A 71 17.12 3.36 -20.73
CA ASP A 71 17.09 2.09 -21.45
C ASP A 71 17.76 0.93 -20.69
N ALA A 72 18.52 1.24 -19.64
CA ALA A 72 19.13 0.28 -18.73
C ALA A 72 18.11 -0.33 -17.74
N ILE A 73 16.96 0.34 -17.53
CA ILE A 73 15.88 -0.17 -16.68
C ILE A 73 15.16 -1.31 -17.40
N ALA A 74 15.28 -2.52 -16.86
CA ALA A 74 14.69 -3.74 -17.40
C ALA A 74 13.25 -3.95 -16.93
N ALA A 75 12.90 -3.51 -15.71
CA ALA A 75 11.55 -3.56 -15.20
C ALA A 75 11.34 -2.58 -14.04
N VAL A 76 10.07 -2.21 -13.81
CA VAL A 76 9.62 -1.40 -12.68
C VAL A 76 8.65 -2.20 -11.82
N GLY A 77 8.84 -2.16 -10.50
CA GLY A 77 7.86 -2.62 -9.50
C GLY A 77 7.35 -1.46 -8.65
N VAL A 78 6.08 -1.51 -8.26
CA VAL A 78 5.44 -0.50 -7.42
C VAL A 78 4.92 -1.15 -6.13
N SER A 79 5.25 -0.56 -4.98
CA SER A 79 4.64 -0.85 -3.68
C SER A 79 3.94 0.38 -3.13
N GLY A 80 3.03 0.18 -2.19
CA GLY A 80 2.34 1.27 -1.52
C GLY A 80 1.62 0.81 -0.27
N GLY A 81 1.21 1.76 0.56
CA GLY A 81 0.43 1.45 1.76
C GLY A 81 -0.86 0.70 1.44
N ALA A 82 -1.06 -0.43 2.13
CA ALA A 82 -2.30 -1.20 2.07
C ALA A 82 -3.51 -0.36 2.51
N HIS A 83 -4.72 -0.87 2.24
CA HIS A 83 -6.01 -0.34 2.71
C HIS A 83 -6.52 0.94 2.04
N ILE A 84 -5.67 1.63 1.27
CA ILE A 84 -5.99 2.95 0.74
C ILE A 84 -6.69 2.78 -0.61
N GLY A 85 -7.99 3.09 -0.65
CA GLY A 85 -8.79 3.10 -1.87
C GLY A 85 -8.74 4.43 -2.61
N VAL A 86 -8.61 4.38 -3.95
CA VAL A 86 -8.79 5.52 -4.86
C VAL A 86 -10.04 5.28 -5.70
N LEU A 87 -11.07 6.10 -5.46
CA LEU A 87 -12.30 6.12 -6.24
C LEU A 87 -12.06 6.95 -7.50
N ALA A 88 -12.25 6.34 -8.67
CA ALA A 88 -11.95 6.98 -9.93
C ALA A 88 -13.05 6.79 -10.98
N ASP A 89 -13.11 7.72 -11.93
CA ASP A 89 -13.95 7.60 -13.11
C ASP A 89 -13.45 6.53 -14.10
N VAL A 90 -14.09 6.42 -15.27
CA VAL A 90 -13.72 5.43 -16.30
C VAL A 90 -12.31 5.65 -16.86
N ALA A 91 -11.85 6.90 -16.89
CA ALA A 91 -10.53 7.29 -17.38
C ALA A 91 -9.44 7.12 -16.31
N GLY A 92 -9.81 6.84 -15.05
CA GLY A 92 -8.88 6.69 -13.94
C GLY A 92 -8.62 8.00 -13.18
N ASN A 93 -9.36 9.07 -13.46
CA ASN A 93 -9.23 10.32 -12.72
C ASN A 93 -9.82 10.16 -11.30
N PRO A 94 -9.07 10.49 -10.23
CA PRO A 94 -9.60 10.46 -8.88
C PRO A 94 -10.80 11.39 -8.71
N LEU A 95 -11.85 10.88 -8.07
CA LEU A 95 -13.09 11.62 -7.80
C LEU A 95 -13.01 12.41 -6.48
N ARG A 96 -12.09 12.01 -5.61
CA ARG A 96 -11.82 12.62 -4.30
C ARG A 96 -10.42 12.28 -3.81
N LYS A 97 -9.99 12.91 -2.73
CA LYS A 97 -8.78 12.52 -2.00
C LYS A 97 -8.94 11.11 -1.42
N ALA A 98 -7.86 10.33 -1.46
CA ALA A 98 -7.83 9.01 -0.88
C ALA A 98 -7.83 9.08 0.65
N ILE A 99 -8.65 8.27 1.29
CA ILE A 99 -8.65 8.11 2.75
C ILE A 99 -7.48 7.19 3.13
N LEU A 100 -6.60 7.64 4.03
CA LEU A 100 -5.42 6.89 4.41
C LEU A 100 -5.70 5.80 5.46
N TRP A 101 -4.77 4.85 5.59
CA TRP A 101 -4.76 3.84 6.66
C TRP A 101 -4.62 4.44 8.08
N SER A 102 -4.26 5.71 8.22
CA SER A 102 -4.20 6.38 9.53
C SER A 102 -5.51 7.09 9.90
N ASP A 103 -6.50 7.06 9.01
CA ASP A 103 -7.80 7.66 9.19
C ASP A 103 -8.73 6.75 10.02
N SER A 104 -9.45 7.34 10.98
CA SER A 104 -10.36 6.63 11.86
C SER A 104 -11.81 7.09 11.75
N ARG A 105 -12.20 7.78 10.66
CA ARG A 105 -13.55 8.35 10.51
C ARG A 105 -14.65 7.28 10.45
N SER A 106 -14.31 6.07 10.00
CA SER A 106 -15.25 4.95 9.84
C SER A 106 -15.35 4.06 11.09
N ALA A 107 -15.14 4.64 12.28
CA ALA A 107 -15.17 3.91 13.55
C ALA A 107 -16.54 3.29 13.84
N ASP A 108 -17.61 4.03 13.56
CA ASP A 108 -18.97 3.57 13.79
C ASP A 108 -19.34 2.46 12.79
N GLU A 109 -18.98 2.62 11.51
CA GLU A 109 -19.15 1.59 10.47
C GLU A 109 -18.39 0.30 10.79
N ALA A 110 -17.15 0.41 11.27
CA ALA A 110 -16.37 -0.75 11.65
C ALA A 110 -16.98 -1.47 12.86
N ALA A 111 -17.53 -0.73 13.83
CA ALA A 111 -18.23 -1.32 14.97
C ALA A 111 -19.52 -2.03 14.53
N GLU A 112 -20.31 -1.40 13.66
CA GLU A 112 -21.53 -1.96 13.10
C GLU A 112 -21.28 -3.26 12.32
N LEU A 113 -20.26 -3.28 11.45
CA LEU A 113 -19.87 -4.48 10.70
C LEU A 113 -19.46 -5.63 11.63
N ARG A 114 -18.76 -5.31 12.73
CA ARG A 114 -18.38 -6.32 13.73
C ARG A 114 -19.61 -6.86 14.48
N GLU A 115 -20.52 -5.99 14.88
CA GLU A 115 -21.73 -6.41 15.59
C GLU A 115 -22.59 -7.34 14.72
N LYS A 116 -22.71 -7.03 13.43
CA LYS A 116 -23.60 -7.76 12.51
C LYS A 116 -22.98 -9.01 11.89
N ALA A 117 -21.69 -8.98 11.55
CA ALA A 117 -21.11 -9.96 10.64
C ALA A 117 -19.62 -10.32 10.91
N ASP A 118 -19.05 -10.04 12.10
CA ASP A 118 -17.61 -10.24 12.35
C ASP A 118 -17.09 -11.63 11.98
N ALA A 119 -17.82 -12.69 12.35
CA ALA A 119 -17.42 -14.06 12.07
C ALA A 119 -17.37 -14.35 10.57
N ARG A 120 -18.35 -13.83 9.80
CA ARG A 120 -18.42 -14.02 8.36
C ARG A 120 -17.37 -13.19 7.62
N ILE A 121 -17.12 -11.96 8.07
CA ILE A 121 -16.02 -11.14 7.57
C ILE A 121 -14.69 -11.85 7.79
N LEU A 122 -14.44 -12.39 8.99
CA LEU A 122 -13.21 -13.12 9.28
C LEU A 122 -13.03 -14.38 8.41
N GLU A 123 -14.11 -15.13 8.19
CA GLU A 123 -14.10 -16.32 7.34
C GLU A 123 -13.73 -15.97 5.89
N LEU A 124 -14.31 -14.89 5.36
CA LEU A 124 -14.09 -14.47 3.97
C LEU A 124 -12.75 -13.75 3.79
N SER A 125 -12.45 -12.72 4.58
CA SER A 125 -11.33 -11.80 4.35
C SER A 125 -10.11 -12.02 5.25
N LEU A 126 -10.11 -13.07 6.08
CA LEU A 126 -9.03 -13.44 7.02
C LEU A 126 -8.76 -12.44 8.15
N ASN A 127 -9.46 -11.31 8.16
CA ASN A 127 -9.17 -10.15 8.99
C ASN A 127 -10.47 -9.52 9.48
N ARG A 128 -10.43 -8.94 10.68
CA ARG A 128 -11.56 -8.24 11.29
C ARG A 128 -11.67 -6.83 10.72
N ALA A 129 -12.91 -6.37 10.46
CA ALA A 129 -13.18 -4.98 10.09
C ALA A 129 -12.50 -4.00 11.04
N ASN A 130 -11.84 -2.97 10.54
CA ASN A 130 -11.11 -1.96 11.32
C ASN A 130 -11.31 -0.59 10.67
N PRO A 131 -11.56 0.50 11.44
CA PRO A 131 -11.79 1.83 10.87
C PRO A 131 -10.70 2.33 9.92
N THR A 132 -9.48 1.78 10.03
CA THR A 132 -8.36 2.12 9.16
C THR A 132 -8.30 1.31 7.85
N TRP A 133 -9.30 0.45 7.59
CA TRP A 133 -9.33 -0.46 6.44
C TRP A 133 -10.45 -0.09 5.45
N LEU A 134 -10.30 -0.53 4.21
CA LEU A 134 -11.14 -0.04 3.11
C LEU A 134 -12.63 -0.39 3.27
N LEU A 135 -12.98 -1.62 3.65
CA LEU A 135 -14.40 -2.04 3.76
C LEU A 135 -15.24 -1.10 4.66
N PRO A 136 -14.88 -0.79 5.93
CA PRO A 136 -15.58 0.24 6.70
C PRO A 136 -15.56 1.64 6.08
N GLN A 137 -14.46 2.04 5.44
CA GLN A 137 -14.37 3.34 4.75
C GLN A 137 -15.33 3.43 3.57
N LEU A 138 -15.55 2.34 2.83
CA LEU A 138 -16.54 2.27 1.76
C LEU A 138 -17.96 2.40 2.31
N LEU A 139 -18.29 1.74 3.42
CA LEU A 139 -19.59 1.91 4.07
C LEU A 139 -19.80 3.37 4.49
N TRP A 140 -18.78 4.01 5.07
CA TRP A 140 -18.84 5.42 5.45
C TRP A 140 -19.07 6.30 4.21
N LEU A 141 -18.34 6.03 3.12
CA LEU A 141 -18.47 6.73 1.85
C LEU A 141 -19.88 6.61 1.25
N THR A 142 -20.51 5.44 1.29
CA THR A 142 -21.89 5.29 0.79
C THR A 142 -22.90 6.16 1.52
N ARG A 143 -22.63 6.51 2.79
CA ARG A 143 -23.50 7.33 3.64
C ARG A 143 -23.19 8.82 3.54
N HIS A 144 -21.91 9.18 3.40
CA HIS A 144 -21.43 10.54 3.57
C HIS A 144 -20.94 11.21 2.27
N ASP A 145 -20.64 10.43 1.24
CA ASP A 145 -20.23 10.93 -0.10
C ASP A 145 -20.79 9.99 -1.20
N PRO A 146 -22.13 9.82 -1.26
CA PRO A 146 -22.78 8.90 -2.20
C PRO A 146 -22.56 9.31 -3.66
N ASP A 147 -22.32 10.59 -3.94
CA ASP A 147 -22.07 11.09 -5.29
C ASP A 147 -20.75 10.53 -5.85
N SER A 148 -19.67 10.55 -5.06
CA SER A 148 -18.40 9.95 -5.46
C SER A 148 -18.52 8.43 -5.65
N VAL A 149 -19.27 7.76 -4.77
CA VAL A 149 -19.56 6.32 -4.90
C VAL A 149 -20.30 6.04 -6.22
N ALA A 150 -21.36 6.78 -6.51
CA ALA A 150 -22.16 6.61 -7.72
C ALA A 150 -21.37 6.91 -9.01
N ALA A 151 -20.47 7.90 -8.96
CA ALA A 151 -19.60 8.29 -10.07
C ALA A 151 -18.45 7.29 -10.30
N THR A 152 -18.07 6.50 -9.30
CA THR A 152 -16.95 5.55 -9.40
C THR A 152 -17.20 4.52 -10.50
N ARG A 153 -16.19 4.30 -11.35
CA ARG A 153 -16.16 3.22 -12.34
C ARG A 153 -14.98 2.28 -12.11
N LYS A 154 -13.93 2.76 -11.46
CA LYS A 154 -12.76 1.98 -11.07
C LYS A 154 -12.39 2.31 -9.63
N LEU A 155 -12.35 1.28 -8.79
CA LEU A 155 -11.65 1.33 -7.52
C LEU A 155 -10.22 0.86 -7.75
N PHE A 156 -9.27 1.60 -7.21
CA PHE A 156 -7.87 1.18 -7.15
C PHE A 156 -7.43 1.09 -5.70
N LEU A 157 -6.42 0.26 -5.44
CA LEU A 157 -5.59 0.42 -4.25
C LEU A 157 -4.47 1.41 -4.56
N SER A 158 -3.84 2.01 -3.55
CA SER A 158 -2.91 3.13 -3.73
C SER A 158 -1.79 2.86 -4.75
N LYS A 159 -1.11 1.70 -4.65
CA LYS A 159 -0.06 1.30 -5.60
C LYS A 159 -0.63 1.08 -7.01
N ASP A 160 -1.86 0.58 -7.10
CA ASP A 160 -2.47 0.19 -8.37
C ASP A 160 -2.85 1.42 -9.17
N TRP A 161 -3.33 2.48 -8.51
CA TRP A 161 -3.58 3.77 -9.16
C TRP A 161 -2.27 4.39 -9.66
N LEU A 162 -1.20 4.36 -8.84
CA LEU A 162 0.10 4.87 -9.26
C LEU A 162 0.68 4.07 -10.44
N ARG A 163 0.51 2.75 -10.44
CA ARG A 163 0.90 1.88 -11.56
C ARG A 163 0.03 2.12 -12.79
N PHE A 164 -1.26 2.42 -12.62
CA PHE A 164 -2.15 2.79 -13.71
C PHE A 164 -1.68 4.08 -14.40
N GLU A 165 -1.20 5.09 -13.66
CA GLU A 165 -0.59 6.28 -14.28
C GLU A 165 0.66 5.95 -15.13
N LEU A 166 1.41 4.90 -14.76
CA LEU A 166 2.55 4.43 -15.56
C LEU A 166 2.12 3.67 -16.82
N THR A 167 1.06 2.85 -16.72
CA THR A 167 0.78 1.76 -17.67
C THR A 167 -0.54 1.85 -18.42
N GLY A 168 -1.54 2.53 -17.85
CA GLY A 168 -2.94 2.47 -18.28
C GLY A 168 -3.67 1.19 -17.87
N GLU A 169 -3.02 0.29 -17.10
CA GLU A 169 -3.52 -1.06 -16.84
C GLU A 169 -4.13 -1.19 -15.45
N TRP A 170 -5.37 -1.67 -15.40
CA TRP A 170 -6.19 -1.75 -14.18
C TRP A 170 -6.21 -3.18 -13.64
N HIS A 171 -5.35 -3.44 -12.66
CA HIS A 171 -5.15 -4.74 -12.01
C HIS A 171 -4.87 -4.54 -10.51
N THR A 172 -4.97 -5.59 -9.71
CA THR A 172 -4.45 -5.62 -8.33
C THR A 172 -3.80 -6.96 -8.03
N ASP A 173 -3.18 -7.10 -6.86
CA ASP A 173 -2.72 -8.39 -6.33
C ASP A 173 -3.58 -8.84 -5.15
N TYR A 174 -3.51 -10.13 -4.87
CA TYR A 174 -4.36 -10.76 -3.88
C TYR A 174 -4.08 -10.26 -2.45
N SER A 175 -2.84 -9.87 -2.14
CA SER A 175 -2.53 -9.34 -0.80
C SER A 175 -3.23 -8.01 -0.54
N ASP A 176 -3.28 -7.12 -1.54
CA ASP A 176 -4.04 -5.87 -1.44
C ASP A 176 -5.56 -6.09 -1.46
N ALA A 177 -6.06 -7.08 -2.20
CA ALA A 177 -7.48 -7.45 -2.16
C ALA A 177 -7.91 -7.95 -0.76
N VAL A 178 -7.07 -8.74 -0.09
CA VAL A 178 -7.26 -9.12 1.33
C VAL A 178 -7.14 -7.90 2.25
N GLY A 179 -6.17 -7.02 2.00
CA GLY A 179 -6.02 -5.75 2.71
C GLY A 179 -7.21 -4.78 2.53
N ALA A 180 -7.97 -4.89 1.44
CA ALA A 180 -9.20 -4.14 1.25
C ALA A 180 -10.38 -4.66 2.09
N LEU A 181 -10.28 -5.88 2.65
CA LEU A 181 -11.40 -6.66 3.19
C LEU A 181 -12.54 -6.85 2.19
N LEU A 182 -12.20 -7.02 0.91
CA LEU A 182 -13.18 -7.29 -0.15
C LEU A 182 -12.93 -8.63 -0.82
N ALA A 183 -11.85 -9.35 -0.47
CA ALA A 183 -11.54 -10.66 -1.02
C ALA A 183 -12.25 -11.80 -0.30
N ASP A 184 -12.55 -12.86 -1.04
CA ASP A 184 -12.96 -14.17 -0.54
C ASP A 184 -11.75 -15.10 -0.53
N SER A 185 -11.36 -15.54 0.66
CA SER A 185 -10.17 -16.34 0.87
C SER A 185 -10.22 -17.74 0.26
N THR A 186 -11.43 -18.25 0.00
CA THR A 186 -11.65 -19.58 -0.57
C THR A 186 -11.50 -19.60 -2.08
N THR A 187 -11.85 -18.49 -2.75
CA THR A 187 -11.77 -18.36 -4.22
C THR A 187 -10.53 -17.61 -4.68
N CYS A 188 -9.81 -16.96 -3.76
CA CYS A 188 -8.75 -15.99 -4.06
C CYS A 188 -9.21 -14.85 -4.98
N GLY A 189 -10.51 -14.53 -4.95
CA GLY A 189 -11.15 -13.52 -5.78
C GLY A 189 -11.88 -12.46 -4.94
N TRP A 190 -12.62 -11.58 -5.59
CA TRP A 190 -13.50 -10.63 -4.90
C TRP A 190 -14.73 -11.32 -4.32
N SER A 191 -15.09 -10.96 -3.10
CA SER A 191 -16.32 -11.39 -2.44
C SER A 191 -17.46 -10.43 -2.79
N THR A 192 -18.46 -10.93 -3.53
CA THR A 192 -19.70 -10.18 -3.75
C THR A 192 -20.42 -9.93 -2.42
N GLU A 193 -20.39 -10.90 -1.51
CA GLU A 193 -21.02 -10.79 -0.20
C GLU A 193 -20.43 -9.64 0.64
N LEU A 194 -19.10 -9.50 0.71
CA LEU A 194 -18.47 -8.38 1.43
C LEU A 194 -18.79 -7.04 0.77
N CYS A 195 -18.84 -6.99 -0.57
CA CYS A 195 -19.23 -5.77 -1.28
C CYS A 195 -20.68 -5.37 -0.98
N ASP A 196 -21.61 -6.35 -0.99
CA ASP A 196 -23.02 -6.12 -0.69
C ASP A 196 -23.24 -5.60 0.74
N MET A 197 -22.45 -6.08 1.72
CA MET A 197 -22.50 -5.59 3.11
C MET A 197 -22.29 -4.08 3.23
N VAL A 198 -21.55 -3.48 2.30
CA VAL A 198 -21.22 -2.05 2.29
C VAL A 198 -21.83 -1.30 1.11
N GLY A 199 -22.73 -1.93 0.35
CA GLY A 199 -23.39 -1.33 -0.81
C GLY A 199 -22.43 -0.99 -1.96
N TRP A 200 -21.33 -1.74 -2.11
CA TRP A 200 -20.33 -1.52 -3.15
C TRP A 200 -20.56 -2.43 -4.36
N ARG A 201 -20.25 -1.94 -5.56
CA ARG A 201 -20.42 -2.74 -6.80
C ARG A 201 -19.14 -3.45 -7.19
N THR A 202 -19.22 -4.76 -7.36
CA THR A 202 -18.08 -5.61 -7.74
C THR A 202 -17.54 -5.35 -9.14
N ASP A 203 -18.37 -4.82 -10.06
CA ASP A 203 -17.97 -4.43 -11.42
C ASP A 203 -16.98 -3.26 -11.47
N THR A 204 -16.83 -2.55 -10.35
CA THR A 204 -15.83 -1.47 -10.17
C THR A 204 -14.52 -1.96 -9.56
N LEU A 205 -14.28 -3.27 -9.45
CA LEU A 205 -13.07 -3.85 -8.86
C LEU A 205 -12.13 -4.42 -9.94
N PRO A 206 -10.80 -4.25 -9.80
CA PRO A 206 -9.84 -4.69 -10.81
C PRO A 206 -9.70 -6.22 -10.84
N PRO A 207 -9.36 -6.82 -11.99
CA PRO A 207 -8.86 -8.19 -12.02
C PRO A 207 -7.67 -8.40 -11.05
N ILE A 208 -7.67 -9.52 -10.34
CA ILE A 208 -6.61 -9.91 -9.41
C ILE A 208 -5.60 -10.80 -10.18
N VAL A 209 -4.32 -10.47 -10.09
CA VAL A 209 -3.21 -11.22 -10.71
C VAL A 209 -2.08 -11.46 -9.71
N GLY A 210 -1.11 -12.31 -10.09
CA GLY A 210 0.07 -12.54 -9.27
C GLY A 210 0.95 -11.28 -9.15
N PRO A 211 1.59 -11.03 -7.99
CA PRO A 211 2.36 -9.80 -7.74
C PRO A 211 3.58 -9.64 -8.67
N THR A 212 4.13 -10.74 -9.19
CA THR A 212 5.25 -10.75 -10.15
C THR A 212 4.82 -10.72 -11.62
N THR A 213 3.50 -10.74 -11.89
CA THR A 213 2.95 -10.68 -13.25
C THR A 213 3.28 -9.34 -13.87
N VAL A 214 3.82 -9.33 -15.10
CA VAL A 214 3.92 -8.11 -15.91
C VAL A 214 2.52 -7.74 -16.37
N VAL A 215 2.00 -6.62 -15.87
CA VAL A 215 0.62 -6.18 -16.13
C VAL A 215 0.54 -5.12 -17.21
N GLY A 216 1.67 -4.53 -17.60
CA GLY A 216 1.72 -3.50 -18.61
C GLY A 216 3.14 -3.02 -18.86
N VAL A 217 3.23 -1.93 -19.61
CA VAL A 217 4.49 -1.25 -19.92
C VAL A 217 4.36 0.24 -19.68
N VAL A 218 5.48 0.92 -19.42
CA VAL A 218 5.51 2.38 -19.32
C VAL A 218 4.98 3.00 -20.63
N THR A 219 3.91 3.76 -20.54
CA THR A 219 3.32 4.47 -21.69
C THR A 219 4.23 5.61 -22.15
N SER A 220 4.07 6.07 -23.39
CA SER A 220 4.82 7.23 -23.89
C SER A 220 4.56 8.51 -23.08
N GLY A 221 3.35 8.69 -22.56
CA GLY A 221 3.01 9.83 -21.70
C GLY A 221 3.70 9.75 -20.34
N ALA A 222 3.67 8.59 -19.69
CA ALA A 222 4.38 8.35 -18.44
C ALA A 222 5.89 8.49 -18.60
N ALA A 223 6.45 7.92 -19.68
CA ALA A 223 7.85 8.04 -20.06
C ALA A 223 8.32 9.51 -20.13
N ALA A 224 7.60 10.34 -20.91
CA ALA A 224 7.93 11.76 -21.06
C ALA A 224 7.88 12.53 -19.73
N ARG A 225 6.97 12.16 -18.81
CA ARG A 225 6.87 12.80 -17.50
C ARG A 225 7.95 12.33 -16.54
N CYS A 226 8.19 11.02 -16.45
CA CYS A 226 9.04 10.43 -15.42
C CYS A 226 10.51 10.22 -15.86
N GLY A 227 10.83 10.32 -17.16
CA GLY A 227 12.18 10.07 -17.69
C GLY A 227 12.51 8.58 -17.87
N LEU A 228 11.49 7.74 -18.12
CA LEU A 228 11.66 6.30 -18.36
C LEU A 228 11.52 5.99 -19.84
N ARG A 229 12.10 4.88 -20.30
CA ARG A 229 11.92 4.41 -21.67
C ARG A 229 10.48 3.89 -21.88
N PRO A 230 9.74 4.35 -22.91
CA PRO A 230 8.47 3.75 -23.29
C PRO A 230 8.62 2.24 -23.54
N GLY A 231 7.62 1.45 -23.14
CA GLY A 231 7.68 -0.01 -23.31
C GLY A 231 8.45 -0.74 -22.20
N THR A 232 9.01 -0.04 -21.21
CA THR A 232 9.63 -0.69 -20.05
C THR A 232 8.59 -1.52 -19.28
N PRO A 233 8.81 -2.83 -19.06
CA PRO A 233 7.88 -3.69 -18.33
C PRO A 233 7.59 -3.21 -16.91
N VAL A 234 6.33 -3.35 -16.48
CA VAL A 234 5.89 -3.02 -15.12
C VAL A 234 5.16 -4.22 -14.52
N VAL A 235 5.61 -4.68 -13.35
CA VAL A 235 4.96 -5.78 -12.62
C VAL A 235 3.80 -5.27 -11.77
N CYS A 236 2.87 -6.16 -11.40
CA CYS A 236 1.71 -5.81 -10.57
C CYS A 236 2.13 -5.19 -9.22
N GLY A 237 3.19 -5.74 -8.61
CA GLY A 237 3.64 -5.35 -7.28
C GLY A 237 2.71 -5.87 -6.18
N SER A 238 3.00 -5.48 -4.93
CA SER A 238 2.17 -5.81 -3.75
C SER A 238 2.25 -4.68 -2.73
N ASN A 239 1.46 -4.74 -1.66
CA ASN A 239 1.52 -3.74 -0.60
C ASN A 239 2.90 -3.70 0.08
N ASP A 240 3.19 -2.54 0.68
CA ASP A 240 4.43 -2.22 1.37
C ASP A 240 4.86 -3.29 2.37
N THR A 241 3.91 -3.83 3.14
CA THR A 241 4.17 -4.78 4.21
C THR A 241 4.60 -6.14 3.66
N THR A 242 3.94 -6.60 2.59
CA THR A 242 4.29 -7.85 1.90
C THR A 242 5.68 -7.74 1.28
N VAL A 243 5.96 -6.62 0.57
CA VAL A 243 7.26 -6.39 -0.08
C VAL A 243 8.38 -6.20 0.94
N GLU A 244 8.11 -5.51 2.06
CA GLU A 244 9.06 -5.33 3.16
C GLU A 244 9.47 -6.66 3.80
N LEU A 245 8.49 -7.53 4.10
CA LEU A 245 8.77 -8.84 4.69
C LEU A 245 9.61 -9.71 3.75
N PHE A 246 9.23 -9.76 2.46
CA PHE A 246 9.99 -10.47 1.45
C PHE A 246 11.41 -9.89 1.29
N GLY A 247 11.54 -8.58 1.23
CA GLY A 247 12.82 -7.87 1.13
C GLY A 247 13.73 -8.08 2.33
N ALA A 248 13.18 -8.39 3.51
CA ALA A 248 13.94 -8.78 4.69
C ALA A 248 14.47 -10.24 4.62
N GLY A 249 14.15 -10.99 3.56
CA GLY A 249 14.57 -12.37 3.36
C GLY A 249 13.65 -13.42 3.99
N ALA A 250 12.51 -13.01 4.55
CA ALA A 250 11.54 -13.95 5.11
C ALA A 250 10.77 -14.65 3.99
N THR A 251 11.18 -15.87 3.67
CA THR A 251 10.74 -16.60 2.47
C THR A 251 10.30 -18.03 2.76
N ARG A 252 10.34 -18.45 4.03
CA ARG A 252 9.96 -19.78 4.49
C ARG A 252 9.09 -19.70 5.74
N PRO A 253 8.19 -20.68 5.97
CA PRO A 253 7.45 -20.78 7.22
C PRO A 253 8.37 -20.73 8.43
N GLY A 254 8.00 -19.91 9.43
CA GLY A 254 8.80 -19.68 10.63
C GLY A 254 9.78 -18.51 10.53
N ASP A 255 10.11 -18.04 9.33
CA ASP A 255 10.83 -16.77 9.17
C ASP A 255 9.97 -15.63 9.75
N GLY A 256 10.63 -14.65 10.35
CA GLY A 256 9.97 -13.50 10.94
C GLY A 256 10.86 -12.27 10.92
N ALA A 257 10.22 -11.11 10.97
CA ALA A 257 10.91 -9.84 11.02
C ALA A 257 10.27 -8.96 12.09
N VAL A 258 11.09 -8.13 12.75
CA VAL A 258 10.63 -7.12 13.69
C VAL A 258 11.00 -5.75 13.14
N LYS A 259 10.00 -5.03 12.63
CA LYS A 259 10.15 -3.63 12.26
C LYS A 259 10.06 -2.77 13.49
N LEU A 260 11.11 -2.01 13.79
CA LEU A 260 11.13 -0.99 14.85
C LEU A 260 11.14 0.42 14.25
N ALA A 261 10.13 0.73 13.45
CA ALA A 261 9.90 2.07 12.89
C ALA A 261 9.01 2.90 13.82
N THR A 262 8.45 4.03 13.36
CA THR A 262 7.54 4.88 14.17
C THR A 262 6.40 4.05 14.80
N ALA A 263 5.84 3.11 14.05
CA ALA A 263 5.08 1.97 14.59
C ALA A 263 5.98 0.71 14.54
N GLY A 264 5.93 -0.09 15.60
CA GLY A 264 6.60 -1.39 15.59
C GLY A 264 5.66 -2.45 15.03
N VAL A 265 6.14 -3.35 14.20
CA VAL A 265 5.34 -4.47 13.70
C VAL A 265 6.18 -5.73 13.77
N THR A 266 5.57 -6.83 14.24
CA THR A 266 6.18 -8.15 14.20
C THR A 266 5.46 -9.00 13.16
N TYR A 267 6.26 -9.64 12.31
CA TYR A 267 5.80 -10.51 11.25
C TYR A 267 6.24 -11.95 11.50
N GLN A 268 5.41 -12.90 11.08
CA GLN A 268 5.81 -14.31 10.99
C GLN A 268 5.17 -14.95 9.77
N VAL A 269 6.00 -15.60 8.93
CA VAL A 269 5.58 -16.35 7.75
C VAL A 269 4.98 -17.68 8.19
N THR A 270 3.87 -18.07 7.56
CA THR A 270 3.12 -19.30 7.82
C THR A 270 2.87 -20.08 6.52
N ASP A 271 2.73 -21.40 6.65
CA ASP A 271 2.30 -22.29 5.57
C ASP A 271 0.77 -22.36 5.56
N GLY A 272 0.13 -21.44 4.83
CA GLY A 272 -1.32 -21.22 4.85
C GLY A 272 -1.81 -20.12 5.81
N PRO A 273 -3.09 -19.73 5.69
CA PRO A 273 -3.67 -18.64 6.47
C PRO A 273 -3.81 -18.98 7.95
N LEU A 274 -3.49 -18.02 8.82
CA LEU A 274 -3.64 -18.13 10.26
C LEU A 274 -4.49 -16.97 10.80
N VAL A 275 -5.81 -17.20 10.88
CA VAL A 275 -6.78 -16.19 11.34
C VAL A 275 -6.82 -16.18 12.88
N ARG A 276 -6.26 -15.15 13.50
CA ARG A 276 -6.28 -14.99 14.96
C ARG A 276 -6.37 -13.50 15.36
N PRO A 277 -7.56 -12.90 15.36
CA PRO A 277 -7.73 -11.53 15.81
C PRO A 277 -7.17 -11.31 17.23
N PRO A 278 -6.49 -10.19 17.52
CA PRO A 278 -6.33 -9.00 16.68
C PRO A 278 -5.12 -9.06 15.72
N VAL A 279 -4.52 -10.23 15.50
CA VAL A 279 -3.41 -10.41 14.57
C VAL A 279 -3.95 -10.46 13.14
N SER A 280 -3.40 -9.64 12.26
CA SER A 280 -3.76 -9.62 10.84
C SER A 280 -3.10 -10.76 10.10
N CYS A 281 -3.74 -11.26 9.05
CA CYS A 281 -3.25 -12.33 8.19
C CYS A 281 -3.29 -11.90 6.72
N TYR A 282 -2.17 -12.02 6.01
CA TYR A 282 -2.04 -11.62 4.62
C TYR A 282 -1.41 -12.73 3.77
N PRO A 283 -1.79 -12.83 2.49
CA PRO A 283 -1.03 -13.57 1.50
C PRO A 283 0.40 -13.00 1.38
N HIS A 284 1.37 -13.88 1.24
CA HIS A 284 2.75 -13.51 0.93
C HIS A 284 2.95 -13.32 -0.58
N ILE A 285 4.07 -12.73 -1.00
CA ILE A 285 4.43 -12.63 -2.43
C ILE A 285 4.77 -14.00 -3.05
N ILE A 286 5.08 -14.99 -2.21
CA ILE A 286 5.39 -16.36 -2.60
C ILE A 286 4.11 -17.16 -2.48
N GLU A 287 3.71 -17.80 -3.56
CA GLU A 287 2.48 -18.59 -3.64
C GLU A 287 2.42 -19.67 -2.53
N GLY A 288 1.26 -19.81 -1.91
CA GLY A 288 1.00 -20.74 -0.80
C GLY A 288 1.43 -20.21 0.59
N LEU A 289 2.33 -19.22 0.65
CA LEU A 289 2.74 -18.63 1.92
C LEU A 289 1.83 -17.47 2.33
N TYR A 290 1.72 -17.30 3.64
CA TYR A 290 1.03 -16.20 4.29
C TYR A 290 1.95 -15.60 5.33
N TYR A 291 1.58 -14.44 5.87
CA TYR A 291 2.20 -13.93 7.07
C TYR A 291 1.17 -13.35 8.03
N THR A 292 1.50 -13.46 9.31
CA THR A 292 0.79 -12.75 10.36
C THR A 292 1.50 -11.44 10.68
N ALA A 293 0.74 -10.40 10.98
CA ALA A 293 1.27 -9.10 11.38
C ALA A 293 0.53 -8.60 12.64
N THR A 294 1.29 -8.13 13.62
CA THR A 294 0.72 -7.48 14.80
C THR A 294 1.56 -6.27 15.20
N ASP A 295 0.87 -5.23 15.67
CA ASP A 295 1.51 -4.04 16.20
C ASP A 295 2.30 -4.37 17.46
N ALA A 296 3.61 -4.12 17.40
CA ALA A 296 4.40 -3.86 18.57
C ALA A 296 4.27 -2.35 18.87
N ARG A 297 3.80 -1.98 20.07
CA ARG A 297 3.74 -0.57 20.50
C ARG A 297 5.03 0.03 21.13
N PRO A 298 6.29 -0.42 20.91
CA PRO A 298 7.41 0.09 21.71
C PRO A 298 8.03 1.41 21.22
N VAL A 299 7.86 1.85 19.97
CA VAL A 299 8.73 2.92 19.40
C VAL A 299 8.21 4.35 19.59
N LEU A 300 6.89 4.60 19.52
CA LEU A 300 6.31 5.92 19.87
C LEU A 300 6.73 6.38 21.27
N ARG A 301 6.87 5.43 22.21
CA ARG A 301 7.36 5.70 23.58
C ARG A 301 8.79 6.25 23.58
N ARG A 302 9.69 5.77 22.71
CA ARG A 302 11.10 6.24 22.64
C ARG A 302 11.24 7.65 22.06
N ARG A 303 10.43 8.03 21.06
CA ARG A 303 10.46 9.40 20.49
C ARG A 303 9.89 10.42 21.46
N TRP A 304 8.81 10.08 22.16
CA TRP A 304 8.27 10.89 23.26
C TRP A 304 9.27 11.02 24.42
N LEU A 305 9.89 9.92 24.87
CA LEU A 305 10.92 9.95 25.91
C LEU A 305 12.13 10.81 25.51
N ARG A 306 12.59 10.76 24.26
CA ARG A 306 13.67 11.64 23.80
C ARG A 306 13.26 13.12 23.75
N ARG A 307 12.00 13.41 23.41
CA ARG A 307 11.48 14.79 23.34
C ARG A 307 11.15 15.38 24.71
N HIS A 308 10.77 14.57 25.70
CA HIS A 308 10.21 15.06 26.97
C HIS A 308 10.93 14.52 28.22
N GLY A 309 11.76 13.49 28.07
CA GLY A 309 12.49 12.81 29.15
C GLY A 309 13.97 13.13 29.22
N CYS A 310 14.50 14.03 28.38
CA CYS A 310 15.88 14.51 28.50
C CYS A 310 15.87 15.98 28.95
N PRO A 311 16.09 16.29 30.23
CA PRO A 311 16.44 17.65 30.63
C PRO A 311 17.69 18.05 29.85
N ARG A 312 17.67 19.24 29.24
CA ARG A 312 18.88 19.87 28.69
C ARG A 312 19.98 19.76 29.74
N ARG A 313 21.15 19.27 29.33
CA ARG A 313 22.38 19.27 30.14
C ARG A 313 22.47 20.60 30.88
N LEU A 314 22.30 20.57 32.21
CA LEU A 314 22.83 21.61 33.07
C LEU A 314 24.34 21.51 32.94
N GLY A 315 24.95 22.54 32.37
CA GLY A 315 26.38 22.71 32.46
C GLY A 315 26.77 23.02 33.90
N ALA A 316 27.87 22.43 34.35
CA ALA A 316 28.96 23.08 35.08
C ALA A 316 29.77 22.02 35.86
N GLY A 317 31.09 22.16 35.81
CA GLY A 317 31.94 21.80 36.94
C GLY A 317 32.67 20.46 36.83
N TRP A 318 33.91 20.53 36.36
CA TRP A 318 34.99 19.73 36.93
C TRP A 318 35.13 20.06 38.42
N GLN A 319 34.98 19.05 39.28
CA GLN A 319 35.86 18.71 40.41
C GLN A 319 35.38 17.39 41.03
#